data_AF-A0A969JDV3-F1
#
_entry.id   AF-A0A969JDV3-F1
#
_cell.length_a   1.000
_cell.length_b   1.000
_cell.length_c   1.000
_cell.angle_alpha   90.00
_cell.angle_beta   90.00
_cell.angle_gamma   90.00
#
_symmetry.space_group_name_H-M   'P 1'
#
loop_
_entity.id
_entity.type
_entity.pdbx_description
1 polymer ?
#
loop_
_entity_poly.entity_id
_entity_poly.type
_entity_poly.pdbx_seq_one_letter_code
_entity_poly.pdbx_strand_id
1 'polypeptide(L)'
;AAEPSGNALTAEPGPSLGQIYAVQSHILALELEVGEVSYGQQHPYRAQAGDRIDPDEWGQRWLSRRGQILGLLVEGDRLLYGFDRYRGSAPSGKALSQGKYLLSSQTDPAYLTPLAPRQVFRKSRPTDMARISADQSAWPVLHTLYLDWPQPLNPGNRYRLESKEGHWPAVTFDYQPRQTVSEAVHVSQIGFRPDEPKLAFLSTWMGDGGGVTYEPGQQFEVIDQNSNQTRYRGELRLRRGAGEPEDARDRNYSGTSVYDMRFDGLQAPGDYRLCVEQVGCSQTFSIGEAVWQAPFETAARGFYHQRSGIALAPPYTEVQRPLAFGPGQPIVYQSTAPLLATTNGLGELDPFAALRAGLTQQPVPEAWGGYFDAGDWDRRIQHVEVARMLLELAELFPSYAAQLNLNLPESNNALPDLVDEAFWGLDLFRRMQLADGGIRGGIESADHPAGRGQLAGVASGHGLWAGCLVELPLCRSGSPSSRTAPGAGPSPSRDLRCQRRGSHGLWGSPSAQDPRSQGP
;
A
#
# COMPACT_ATOMS: atom_id res chain seq x y z
N ALA A 1 39.72 -12.25 15.68
CA ALA A 1 40.41 -11.87 14.42
C ALA A 1 40.25 -10.37 14.27
N ALA A 2 41.35 -9.64 14.11
CA ALA A 2 41.36 -8.18 14.03
C ALA A 2 40.58 -7.72 12.78
N GLU A 3 39.70 -6.74 12.95
CA GLU A 3 39.06 -6.04 11.83
C GLU A 3 40.13 -5.31 11.00
N PRO A 4 40.11 -5.42 9.66
CA PRO A 4 41.04 -4.69 8.83
C PRO A 4 40.68 -3.20 8.85
N SER A 5 41.54 -2.42 9.50
CA SER A 5 41.68 -0.98 9.30
C SER A 5 42.08 -0.71 7.85
N GLY A 6 41.16 -0.19 7.06
CA GLY A 6 41.40 0.14 5.66
C GLY A 6 40.20 0.85 5.05
N ASN A 7 39.92 2.09 5.49
CA ASN A 7 39.04 3.00 4.75
C ASN A 7 39.72 3.37 3.43
N ALA A 8 39.57 2.53 2.41
CA ALA A 8 39.43 3.05 1.07
C ALA A 8 38.10 3.82 1.08
N LEU A 9 38.17 5.15 1.11
CA LEU A 9 37.02 6.02 0.83
C LEU A 9 36.56 5.70 -0.59
N THR A 10 35.70 4.70 -0.74
CA THR A 10 34.92 4.53 -1.97
C THR A 10 34.17 5.83 -2.14
N ALA A 11 34.48 6.57 -3.20
CA ALA A 11 33.80 7.82 -3.51
C ALA A 11 32.28 7.61 -3.42
N GLU A 12 31.59 8.50 -2.73
CA GLU A 12 30.13 8.46 -2.66
C GLU A 12 29.57 8.43 -4.10
N PRO A 13 28.61 7.52 -4.41
CA PRO A 13 28.02 7.49 -5.73
C PRO A 13 27.39 8.86 -6.03
N GLY A 14 27.70 9.38 -7.23
CA GLY A 14 27.02 10.54 -7.79
C GLY A 14 25.59 10.20 -8.22
N PRO A 15 24.82 11.18 -8.72
CA PRO A 15 23.48 10.92 -9.24
C PRO A 15 23.49 9.85 -10.33
N SER A 16 22.55 8.90 -10.26
CA SER A 16 22.33 7.92 -11.32
C SER A 16 21.27 8.43 -12.30
N LEU A 17 21.54 8.28 -13.59
CA LEU A 17 20.61 8.68 -14.64
C LEU A 17 19.54 7.62 -14.81
N GLY A 18 18.28 8.01 -14.63
CA GLY A 18 17.11 7.20 -14.93
C GLY A 18 16.65 7.37 -16.36
N GLN A 19 15.33 7.50 -16.54
CA GLN A 19 14.72 7.61 -17.85
C GLN A 19 14.85 9.02 -18.46
N ILE A 20 14.99 9.08 -19.80
CA ILE A 20 14.77 10.29 -20.62
C ILE A 20 13.52 10.08 -21.44
N TYR A 21 12.58 11.02 -21.37
CA TYR A 21 11.35 11.01 -22.16
C TYR A 21 10.90 12.43 -22.47
N ALA A 22 9.96 12.58 -23.40
CA ALA A 22 9.35 13.88 -23.67
C ALA A 22 8.02 14.00 -22.93
N VAL A 23 7.70 15.20 -22.48
CA VAL A 23 6.36 15.57 -22.02
C VAL A 23 5.67 16.51 -23.00
N GLN A 24 6.44 17.09 -23.92
CA GLN A 24 6.01 17.85 -25.09
C GLN A 24 7.15 17.80 -26.14
N SER A 25 6.86 18.11 -27.40
CA SER A 25 7.84 18.02 -28.50
C SER A 25 9.16 18.74 -28.26
N HIS A 26 9.16 19.80 -27.45
CA HIS A 26 10.33 20.60 -27.11
C HIS A 26 10.71 20.51 -25.62
N ILE A 27 10.04 19.67 -24.82
CA ILE A 27 10.33 19.53 -23.38
C ILE A 27 10.72 18.09 -23.08
N LEU A 28 11.99 17.90 -22.75
CA LEU A 28 12.51 16.62 -22.27
C LEU A 28 12.45 16.57 -20.75
N ALA A 29 11.90 15.50 -20.20
CA ALA A 29 12.03 15.12 -18.82
C ALA A 29 13.21 14.15 -18.65
N LEU A 30 14.00 14.39 -17.60
CA LEU A 30 15.13 13.56 -17.23
C LEU A 30 15.04 13.18 -15.75
N GLU A 31 15.08 11.88 -15.48
CA GLU A 31 15.12 11.35 -14.13
C GLU A 31 16.55 11.19 -13.62
N LEU A 32 16.78 11.67 -12.40
CA LEU A 32 18.04 11.58 -11.68
C LEU A 32 17.77 11.08 -10.28
N GLU A 33 18.22 9.86 -10.00
CA GLU A 33 18.16 9.29 -8.66
C GLU A 33 19.39 9.72 -7.87
N VAL A 34 19.12 10.17 -6.64
CA VAL A 34 20.12 10.63 -5.71
C VAL A 34 19.97 9.84 -4.42
N GLY A 35 21.04 9.17 -4.04
CA GLY A 35 21.11 8.47 -2.78
C GLY A 35 20.58 7.04 -2.86
N GLU A 36 21.17 6.17 -2.07
CA GLU A 36 20.82 4.77 -1.91
C GLU A 36 20.78 4.44 -0.42
N VAL A 37 19.86 3.55 -0.04
CA VAL A 37 19.70 3.09 1.34
C VAL A 37 20.06 1.63 1.44
N SER A 38 20.92 1.30 2.39
CA SER A 38 21.09 -0.05 2.89
C SER A 38 20.46 -0.13 4.28
N TYR A 39 19.39 -0.90 4.41
CA TYR A 39 18.67 -1.00 5.68
C TYR A 39 19.53 -1.64 6.77
N GLY A 40 19.41 -1.11 7.99
CA GLY A 40 19.92 -1.75 9.19
C GLY A 40 19.31 -3.14 9.33
N GLN A 41 20.06 -4.06 9.93
CA GLN A 41 19.57 -5.40 10.23
C GLN A 41 19.51 -5.63 11.73
N GLN A 42 18.64 -6.55 12.13
CA GLN A 42 18.56 -7.01 13.51
C GLN A 42 19.62 -8.09 13.75
N HIS A 43 20.40 -7.93 14.82
CA HIS A 43 21.45 -8.88 15.19
C HIS A 43 21.33 -9.25 16.67
N PRO A 44 21.71 -10.48 17.07
CA PRO A 44 21.75 -10.85 18.49
C PRO A 44 22.59 -9.88 19.32
N TYR A 45 21.98 -9.30 20.35
CA TYR A 45 22.68 -8.45 21.31
C TYR A 45 23.23 -9.29 22.45
N ARG A 46 24.47 -8.98 22.84
CA ARG A 46 25.09 -9.46 24.07
C ARG A 46 25.65 -8.26 24.80
N ALA A 47 25.29 -8.09 26.06
CA ALA A 47 25.76 -7.00 26.89
C ALA A 47 27.30 -7.01 26.96
N GLN A 48 27.90 -5.83 26.81
CA GLN A 48 29.34 -5.63 26.93
C GLN A 48 29.64 -4.53 27.94
N ALA A 49 30.85 -4.54 28.48
CA ALA A 49 31.28 -3.51 29.42
C ALA A 49 31.23 -2.11 28.77
N GLY A 50 30.57 -1.17 29.46
CA GLY A 50 30.41 0.20 28.97
C GLY A 50 29.16 0.44 28.11
N ASP A 51 28.28 -0.57 28.00
CA ASP A 51 26.93 -0.38 27.46
C ASP A 51 26.08 0.45 28.42
N ARG A 52 25.34 1.40 27.86
CA ARG A 52 24.32 2.19 28.55
C ARG A 52 23.02 2.08 27.75
N ILE A 53 21.92 1.83 28.44
CA ILE A 53 20.59 1.72 27.85
C ILE A 53 19.75 2.87 28.37
N ASP A 54 19.33 3.75 27.48
CA ASP A 54 18.53 4.92 27.80
C ASP A 54 17.17 4.81 27.09
N PRO A 55 16.04 4.80 27.81
CA PRO A 55 14.72 4.88 27.18
C PRO A 55 14.44 6.30 26.69
N ASP A 56 13.77 6.43 25.55
CA ASP A 56 13.22 7.71 25.08
C ASP A 56 11.79 7.97 25.62
N GLU A 57 11.18 9.07 25.18
CA GLU A 57 9.83 9.48 25.60
C GLU A 57 8.71 8.51 25.17
N TRP A 58 8.99 7.67 24.17
CA TRP A 58 8.12 6.58 23.71
C TRP A 58 8.55 5.23 24.29
N GLY A 59 9.44 5.22 25.28
CA GLY A 59 9.91 4.00 25.94
C GLY A 59 10.82 3.11 25.09
N GLN A 60 11.25 3.57 23.90
CA GLN A 60 12.19 2.81 23.07
C GLN A 60 13.58 2.82 23.72
N ARG A 61 14.21 1.64 23.78
CA ARG A 61 15.44 1.43 24.55
C ARG A 61 16.66 1.60 23.65
N TRP A 62 17.37 2.71 23.79
CA TRP A 62 18.55 3.04 23.00
C TRP A 62 19.81 2.47 23.64
N LEU A 63 20.54 1.62 22.90
CA LEU A 63 21.86 1.17 23.30
C LEU A 63 22.91 2.19 22.88
N SER A 64 23.72 2.65 23.83
CA SER A 64 24.94 3.40 23.57
C SER A 64 26.16 2.71 24.18
N ARG A 65 27.32 2.86 23.53
CA ARG A 65 28.61 2.36 24.00
C ARG A 65 29.67 3.41 23.74
N ARG A 66 30.46 3.75 24.77
CA ARG A 66 31.51 4.78 24.68
C ARG A 66 30.99 6.13 24.13
N GLY A 67 29.76 6.49 24.48
CA GLY A 67 29.11 7.73 24.04
C GLY A 67 28.51 7.71 22.63
N GLN A 68 28.58 6.58 21.91
CA GLN A 68 27.94 6.42 20.59
C GLN A 68 26.69 5.58 20.71
N ILE A 69 25.57 6.07 20.18
CA ILE A 69 24.34 5.27 20.06
C ILE A 69 24.57 4.24 18.95
N LEU A 70 24.32 2.97 19.25
CA LEU A 70 24.50 1.85 18.33
C LEU A 70 23.20 1.43 17.64
N GLY A 71 22.05 1.72 18.26
CA GLY A 71 20.74 1.36 17.75
C GLY A 71 19.72 1.10 18.84
N LEU A 72 18.60 0.50 18.46
CA LEU A 72 17.49 0.13 19.34
C LEU A 72 17.64 -1.30 19.84
N LEU A 73 17.43 -1.50 21.13
CA LEU A 73 17.25 -2.83 21.68
C LEU A 73 15.80 -3.29 21.49
N VAL A 74 15.67 -4.50 20.95
CA VAL A 74 14.41 -5.08 20.52
C VAL A 74 14.26 -6.51 21.05
N GLU A 75 13.05 -7.04 21.08
CA GLU A 75 12.72 -8.36 21.65
C GLU A 75 13.12 -8.57 23.12
N GLY A 76 12.84 -7.58 23.97
CA GLY A 76 13.23 -7.63 25.38
C GLY A 76 14.75 -7.65 25.55
N ASP A 77 15.43 -6.74 24.85
CA ASP A 77 16.89 -6.57 24.84
C ASP A 77 17.67 -7.79 24.32
N ARG A 78 17.07 -8.63 23.46
CA ARG A 78 17.78 -9.78 22.86
C ARG A 78 18.42 -9.47 21.52
N LEU A 79 17.88 -8.50 20.80
CA LEU A 79 18.35 -8.10 19.49
C LEU A 79 18.71 -6.61 19.51
N LEU A 80 19.74 -6.24 18.75
CA LEU A 80 20.10 -4.87 18.43
C LEU A 80 19.68 -4.59 16.99
N TYR A 81 18.83 -3.59 16.81
CA TYR A 81 18.48 -3.05 15.51
C TYR A 81 19.31 -1.80 15.23
N GLY A 82 20.29 -1.95 14.35
CA GLY A 82 21.22 -0.87 14.00
C GLY A 82 20.61 0.16 13.04
N PHE A 83 21.31 1.28 12.86
CA PHE A 83 20.94 2.32 11.90
C PHE A 83 21.08 1.87 10.45
N ASP A 84 20.27 2.47 9.60
CA ASP A 84 20.41 2.38 8.15
C ASP A 84 21.68 3.08 7.69
N ARG A 85 22.18 2.69 6.52
CA ARG A 85 23.27 3.40 5.85
C ARG A 85 22.71 4.10 4.63
N TYR A 86 23.00 5.40 4.55
CA TYR A 86 22.73 6.20 3.37
C TYR A 86 24.06 6.47 2.64
N ARG A 87 24.05 6.32 1.32
CA ARG A 87 25.15 6.71 0.44
C ARG A 87 24.62 7.60 -0.65
N GLY A 88 25.27 8.70 -0.93
CA GLY A 88 24.83 9.63 -1.97
C GLY A 88 25.46 10.99 -1.81
N SER A 89 26.16 11.42 -2.84
CA SER A 89 26.60 12.80 -2.98
C SER A 89 25.92 13.39 -4.21
N ALA A 90 25.15 14.47 -4.03
CA ALA A 90 24.47 15.09 -5.15
C ALA A 90 24.52 16.61 -5.07
N PRO A 91 24.45 17.29 -6.23
CA PRO A 91 24.19 18.71 -6.26
C PRO A 91 22.85 18.98 -5.57
N SER A 92 22.74 20.07 -4.84
CA SER A 92 21.43 20.53 -4.37
C SER A 92 20.46 20.63 -5.54
N GLY A 93 19.17 20.38 -5.33
CA GLY A 93 18.19 20.51 -6.40
C GLY A 93 18.21 21.88 -7.10
N LYS A 94 18.62 22.95 -6.40
CA LYS A 94 18.85 24.27 -7.00
C LYS A 94 20.01 24.28 -8.01
N ALA A 95 21.08 23.56 -7.72
CA ALA A 95 22.21 23.43 -8.64
C ALA A 95 21.79 22.70 -9.93
N LEU A 96 20.92 21.69 -9.84
CA LEU A 96 20.34 21.03 -11.01
C LEU A 96 19.49 22.00 -11.86
N SER A 97 18.59 22.77 -11.24
CA SER A 97 17.79 23.77 -11.97
C SER A 97 18.63 24.92 -12.58
N GLN A 98 19.88 25.10 -12.15
CA GLN A 98 20.80 26.14 -12.65
C GLN A 98 21.93 25.57 -13.52
N GLY A 99 21.90 24.27 -13.80
CA GLY A 99 22.94 23.58 -14.58
C GLY A 99 22.97 24.02 -16.05
N LYS A 100 24.13 23.86 -16.69
CA LYS A 100 24.32 24.12 -18.11
C LYS A 100 24.25 22.81 -18.87
N TYR A 101 23.11 22.63 -19.53
CA TYR A 101 22.83 21.47 -20.35
C TYR A 101 22.92 21.82 -21.82
N LEU A 102 23.46 20.89 -22.62
CA LEU A 102 23.50 21.02 -24.07
C LEU A 102 22.85 19.80 -24.72
N LEU A 103 22.01 20.06 -25.73
CA LEU A 103 21.48 19.04 -26.63
C LEU A 103 22.08 19.24 -28.02
N SER A 104 22.53 18.15 -28.63
CA SER A 104 23.04 18.14 -30.01
C SER A 104 22.55 16.90 -30.74
N SER A 105 22.53 16.95 -32.07
CA SER A 105 22.19 15.82 -32.92
C SER A 105 23.00 15.88 -34.21
N GLN A 106 23.42 14.71 -34.70
CA GLN A 106 24.01 14.59 -36.03
C GLN A 106 22.95 14.32 -37.11
N THR A 107 21.74 13.91 -36.70
CA THR A 107 20.67 13.49 -37.61
C THR A 107 19.56 14.55 -37.71
N ASP A 108 19.40 15.40 -36.70
CA ASP A 108 18.46 16.52 -36.72
C ASP A 108 19.17 17.84 -37.11
N PRO A 109 18.84 18.44 -38.28
CA PRO A 109 19.40 19.71 -38.73
C PRO A 109 19.27 20.84 -37.71
N ALA A 110 18.20 20.87 -36.90
CA ALA A 110 17.96 21.90 -35.91
C ALA A 110 18.97 21.86 -34.74
N TYR A 111 19.66 20.73 -34.55
CA TYR A 111 20.56 20.47 -33.43
C TYR A 111 21.99 20.11 -33.86
N LEU A 112 22.37 20.37 -35.13
CA LEU A 112 23.76 20.19 -35.60
C LEU A 112 24.75 21.02 -34.79
N THR A 113 24.34 22.22 -34.37
CA THR A 113 25.05 23.03 -33.39
C THR A 113 24.41 22.79 -32.02
N PRO A 114 25.20 22.49 -30.96
CA PRO A 114 24.64 22.27 -29.63
C PRO A 114 23.82 23.47 -29.14
N LEU A 115 22.61 23.21 -28.63
CA LEU A 115 21.70 24.22 -28.08
C LEU A 115 21.57 24.03 -26.57
N ALA A 116 21.38 25.14 -25.85
CA ALA A 116 21.02 25.14 -24.43
C ALA A 116 19.48 25.20 -24.27
N PRO A 117 18.92 24.67 -23.17
CA PRO A 117 17.50 24.84 -22.90
C PRO A 117 17.19 26.31 -22.58
N ARG A 118 15.99 26.78 -22.92
CA ARG A 118 15.45 28.09 -22.53
C ARG A 118 15.32 28.17 -21.01
N GLN A 119 14.80 27.11 -20.40
CA GLN A 119 14.56 26.98 -18.97
C GLN A 119 14.76 25.54 -18.52
N VAL A 120 15.09 25.38 -17.23
CA VAL A 120 15.17 24.08 -16.56
C VAL A 120 14.25 24.13 -15.36
N PHE A 121 13.21 23.30 -15.39
CA PHE A 121 12.31 23.09 -14.27
C PHE A 121 12.64 21.79 -13.55
N ARG A 122 12.09 21.62 -12.37
CA ARG A 122 12.31 20.46 -11.52
C ARG A 122 11.09 20.14 -10.67
N LYS A 123 10.79 18.85 -10.58
CA LYS A 123 10.09 18.27 -9.44
C LYS A 123 10.99 17.27 -8.72
N SER A 124 10.71 17.03 -7.44
CA SER A 124 11.52 16.14 -6.61
C SER A 124 10.64 15.41 -5.62
N ARG A 125 10.89 14.12 -5.43
CA ARG A 125 10.17 13.31 -4.43
C ARG A 125 11.14 12.40 -3.70
N PRO A 126 10.96 12.19 -2.38
CA PRO A 126 11.68 11.13 -1.69
C PRO A 126 11.26 9.78 -2.29
N THR A 127 12.24 8.89 -2.48
CA THR A 127 11.99 7.50 -2.94
C THR A 127 12.11 6.50 -1.81
N ASP A 128 12.79 6.88 -0.72
CA ASP A 128 12.96 6.06 0.48
C ASP A 128 13.33 6.93 1.70
N MET A 129 13.53 6.29 2.85
CA MET A 129 13.98 6.91 4.10
C MET A 129 14.99 6.00 4.82
N ALA A 130 16.13 6.54 5.21
CA ALA A 130 17.12 5.90 6.07
C ALA A 130 17.21 6.61 7.43
N ARG A 131 17.05 5.85 8.51
CA ARG A 131 17.38 6.32 9.86
C ARG A 131 18.87 6.11 10.12
N ILE A 132 19.67 7.16 9.95
CA ILE A 132 21.14 7.11 10.04
C ILE A 132 21.69 7.37 11.46
N SER A 133 20.87 7.96 12.33
CA SER A 133 21.14 8.09 13.77
C SER A 133 19.83 8.13 14.56
N ALA A 134 19.91 8.31 15.89
CA ALA A 134 18.72 8.37 16.74
C ALA A 134 17.79 9.52 16.35
N ASP A 135 18.37 10.64 15.92
CA ASP A 135 17.73 11.94 15.65
C ASP A 135 17.80 12.38 14.19
N GLN A 136 18.51 11.64 13.32
CA GLN A 136 18.71 12.03 11.92
C GLN A 136 18.20 10.96 10.96
N SER A 137 17.58 11.45 9.89
CA SER A 137 17.18 10.66 8.74
C SER A 137 17.76 11.25 7.46
N ALA A 138 18.07 10.38 6.51
CA ALA A 138 18.45 10.72 5.16
C ALA A 138 17.40 10.18 4.19
N TRP A 139 17.27 10.85 3.04
CA TRP A 139 16.20 10.60 2.08
C TRP A 139 16.81 10.52 0.70
N PRO A 140 16.85 9.34 0.06
CA PRO A 140 17.00 9.27 -1.37
C PRO A 140 15.92 10.09 -2.07
N VAL A 141 16.29 10.77 -3.14
CA VAL A 141 15.41 11.65 -3.90
C VAL A 141 15.49 11.31 -5.37
N LEU A 142 14.33 11.17 -6.00
CA LEU A 142 14.21 11.22 -7.46
C LEU A 142 13.95 12.66 -7.86
N HIS A 143 14.86 13.24 -8.63
CA HIS A 143 14.66 14.50 -9.33
C HIS A 143 14.18 14.22 -10.76
N THR A 144 13.10 14.86 -11.18
CA THR A 144 12.74 14.93 -12.61
C THR A 144 13.03 16.36 -13.07
N LEU A 145 14.00 16.52 -13.98
CA LEU A 145 14.33 17.80 -14.60
C LEU A 145 13.57 17.94 -15.92
N TYR A 146 12.96 19.08 -16.16
CA TYR A 146 12.30 19.40 -17.42
C TYR A 146 13.12 20.45 -18.16
N LEU A 147 13.68 20.05 -19.30
CA LEU A 147 14.54 20.86 -20.14
C LEU A 147 13.72 21.36 -21.32
N ASP A 148 13.34 22.64 -21.29
CA ASP A 148 12.59 23.32 -22.36
C ASP A 148 13.56 23.77 -23.47
N TRP A 149 13.50 23.17 -24.65
CA TRP A 149 14.41 23.42 -25.76
C TRP A 149 13.89 24.49 -26.73
N PRO A 150 14.79 25.27 -27.36
CA PRO A 150 14.42 26.30 -28.33
C PRO A 150 13.73 25.78 -29.59
N GLN A 151 13.94 24.52 -29.95
CA GLN A 151 13.36 23.85 -31.11
C GLN A 151 12.60 22.59 -30.66
N PRO A 152 11.59 22.11 -31.40
CA PRO A 152 11.02 20.80 -31.17
C PRO A 152 12.00 19.70 -31.61
N LEU A 153 11.96 18.57 -30.92
CA LEU A 153 12.62 17.34 -31.34
C LEU A 153 11.80 16.64 -32.42
N ASN A 154 12.50 15.99 -33.34
CA ASN A 154 11.93 15.32 -34.50
C ASN A 154 12.03 13.79 -34.37
N PRO A 155 10.91 13.05 -34.38
CA PRO A 155 10.92 11.59 -34.20
C PRO A 155 11.89 10.85 -35.13
N GLY A 156 12.55 9.83 -34.60
CA GLY A 156 13.52 9.01 -35.34
C GLY A 156 14.96 9.56 -35.32
N ASN A 157 15.17 10.77 -34.79
CA ASN A 157 16.51 11.34 -34.64
C ASN A 157 17.20 10.88 -33.36
N ARG A 158 18.53 10.87 -33.41
CA ARG A 158 19.41 10.57 -32.28
C ARG A 158 19.95 11.84 -31.67
N TYR A 159 19.78 12.01 -30.37
CA TYR A 159 20.24 13.19 -29.63
C TYR A 159 21.29 12.82 -28.59
N ARG A 160 22.21 13.74 -28.35
CA ARG A 160 23.22 13.66 -27.29
C ARG A 160 23.00 14.80 -26.30
N LEU A 161 22.71 14.42 -25.06
CA LEU A 161 22.50 15.32 -23.92
C LEU A 161 23.74 15.32 -23.02
N GLU A 162 24.21 16.51 -22.68
CA GLU A 162 25.40 16.72 -21.85
C GLU A 162 25.10 17.64 -20.67
N SER A 163 25.65 17.31 -19.50
CA SER A 163 25.81 18.26 -18.38
C SER A 163 27.24 18.80 -18.37
N LYS A 164 27.42 20.12 -18.45
CA LYS A 164 28.75 20.75 -18.42
C LYS A 164 29.37 20.77 -17.03
N GLU A 165 28.55 20.71 -16.00
CA GLU A 165 28.94 20.58 -14.61
C GLU A 165 29.25 19.13 -14.20
N GLY A 166 29.07 18.17 -15.11
CA GLY A 166 29.36 16.76 -14.84
C GLY A 166 28.39 16.11 -13.86
N HIS A 167 27.14 16.58 -13.80
CA HIS A 167 26.11 15.98 -12.94
C HIS A 167 25.76 14.54 -13.37
N TRP A 168 25.91 14.25 -14.67
CA TRP A 168 25.80 12.92 -15.27
C TRP A 168 26.73 12.85 -16.50
N PRO A 169 27.18 11.66 -16.92
CA PRO A 169 27.96 11.49 -18.14
C PRO A 169 27.13 11.86 -19.38
N ALA A 170 27.78 12.24 -20.48
CA ALA A 170 27.08 12.50 -21.74
C ALA A 170 26.29 11.26 -22.18
N VAL A 171 25.01 11.44 -22.49
CA VAL A 171 24.11 10.34 -22.85
C VAL A 171 23.50 10.56 -24.22
N THR A 172 23.29 9.47 -24.93
CA THR A 172 22.70 9.46 -26.27
C THR A 172 21.41 8.67 -26.22
N PHE A 173 20.35 9.20 -26.83
CA PHE A 173 19.05 8.54 -26.90
C PHE A 173 18.41 8.80 -28.26
N ASP A 174 17.58 7.86 -28.70
CA ASP A 174 16.77 8.01 -29.90
C ASP A 174 15.40 8.55 -29.50
N TYR A 175 14.96 9.63 -30.13
CA TYR A 175 13.65 10.21 -29.84
C TYR A 175 12.56 9.43 -30.58
N GLN A 176 11.91 8.50 -29.87
CA GLN A 176 10.93 7.57 -30.43
C GLN A 176 9.62 7.62 -29.63
N PRO A 177 8.79 8.67 -29.77
CA PRO A 177 7.59 8.87 -28.96
C PRO A 177 6.52 7.77 -29.13
N ARG A 178 6.64 6.88 -30.14
CA ARG A 178 5.77 5.70 -30.32
C ARG A 178 6.26 4.45 -29.54
N GLN A 179 7.35 4.58 -28.77
CA GLN A 179 7.98 3.51 -28.01
C GLN A 179 8.41 3.94 -26.60
N THR A 180 8.88 5.17 -26.45
CA THR A 180 9.37 5.70 -25.17
C THR A 180 8.20 5.98 -24.22
N VAL A 181 8.20 5.36 -23.04
CA VAL A 181 7.23 5.65 -21.98
C VAL A 181 7.38 7.11 -21.53
N SER A 182 6.29 7.83 -21.35
CA SER A 182 6.28 9.18 -20.80
C SER A 182 5.35 9.25 -19.62
N GLU A 183 5.79 9.90 -18.54
CA GLU A 183 4.95 10.14 -17.36
C GLU A 183 3.69 10.96 -17.68
N ALA A 184 3.68 11.66 -18.82
CA ALA A 184 2.56 12.46 -19.25
C ALA A 184 1.33 11.60 -19.56
N VAL A 185 1.53 10.33 -19.96
CA VAL A 185 0.49 9.43 -20.46
C VAL A 185 0.07 8.43 -19.37
N HIS A 186 -1.13 8.66 -18.82
CA HIS A 186 -1.68 7.88 -17.71
C HIS A 186 -2.75 6.93 -18.22
N VAL A 187 -2.62 5.64 -17.92
CA VAL A 187 -3.62 4.61 -18.22
C VAL A 187 -3.66 3.60 -17.08
N SER A 188 -4.77 2.89 -16.92
CA SER A 188 -4.82 1.71 -16.04
C SER A 188 -3.71 0.73 -16.46
N GLN A 189 -2.74 0.50 -15.57
CA GLN A 189 -1.66 -0.47 -15.79
C GLN A 189 -2.14 -1.93 -15.69
N ILE A 190 -3.35 -2.13 -15.16
CA ILE A 190 -4.04 -3.43 -15.17
C ILE A 190 -4.56 -3.70 -16.59
N GLY A 191 -5.27 -2.73 -17.17
CA GLY A 191 -5.95 -2.89 -18.45
C GLY A 191 -7.45 -2.67 -18.38
N PHE A 192 -8.17 -3.25 -19.34
CA PHE A 192 -9.61 -3.07 -19.53
C PHE A 192 -10.33 -4.33 -20.02
N ARG A 193 -11.60 -4.51 -19.66
CA ARG A 193 -12.46 -5.49 -20.34
C ARG A 193 -12.82 -5.03 -21.77
N PRO A 194 -13.13 -5.95 -22.70
CA PRO A 194 -13.56 -5.59 -24.04
C PRO A 194 -14.80 -4.69 -24.07
N ASP A 195 -15.76 -4.95 -23.19
CA ASP A 195 -17.10 -4.33 -23.15
C ASP A 195 -17.20 -3.07 -22.28
N GLU A 196 -16.15 -2.70 -21.54
CA GLU A 196 -16.17 -1.54 -20.65
C GLU A 196 -15.65 -0.26 -21.32
N PRO A 197 -16.04 0.93 -20.79
CA PRO A 197 -15.44 2.20 -21.18
C PRO A 197 -13.94 2.23 -20.89
N LYS A 198 -13.15 2.73 -21.85
CA LYS A 198 -11.69 2.75 -21.78
C LYS A 198 -11.20 4.18 -21.84
N LEU A 199 -10.54 4.57 -20.75
CA LEU A 199 -10.12 5.95 -20.52
C LEU A 199 -8.66 5.99 -20.08
N ALA A 200 -7.91 6.85 -20.76
CA ALA A 200 -6.58 7.30 -20.38
C ALA A 200 -6.57 8.82 -20.23
N PHE A 201 -5.52 9.34 -19.62
CA PHE A 201 -5.34 10.77 -19.41
C PHE A 201 -3.98 11.23 -19.92
N LEU A 202 -3.93 12.46 -20.42
CA LEU A 202 -2.69 13.17 -20.68
C LEU A 202 -2.62 14.39 -19.75
N SER A 203 -1.56 14.46 -18.95
CA SER A 203 -1.31 15.56 -18.03
C SER A 203 0.12 15.52 -17.51
N THR A 204 0.75 16.70 -17.39
CA THR A 204 2.07 16.84 -16.77
C THR A 204 2.11 18.04 -15.84
N TRP A 205 2.63 17.86 -14.64
CA TRP A 205 3.00 18.93 -13.71
C TRP A 205 4.53 18.90 -13.51
N MET A 206 5.20 19.97 -13.91
CA MET A 206 6.67 20.06 -13.98
C MET A 206 7.34 20.50 -12.67
N GLY A 207 6.60 20.51 -11.56
CA GLY A 207 7.10 21.06 -10.30
C GLY A 207 7.12 22.58 -10.33
N ASP A 208 8.30 23.16 -10.19
CA ASP A 208 8.49 24.62 -10.22
C ASP A 208 8.23 25.25 -11.61
N GLY A 209 8.04 24.44 -12.65
CA GLY A 209 7.60 24.86 -13.99
C GLY A 209 6.09 24.90 -14.21
N GLY A 210 5.27 24.47 -13.24
CA GLY A 210 3.81 24.43 -13.36
C GLY A 210 3.27 23.36 -14.31
N GLY A 211 2.01 23.52 -14.73
CA GLY A 211 1.32 22.56 -15.59
C GLY A 211 1.62 22.73 -17.07
N VAL A 212 1.76 21.62 -17.80
CA VAL A 212 1.84 21.61 -19.27
C VAL A 212 0.43 21.66 -19.87
N THR A 213 0.25 22.52 -20.87
CA THR A 213 -0.99 22.59 -21.66
C THR A 213 -0.77 21.90 -23.00
N TYR A 214 -1.74 21.06 -23.39
CA TYR A 214 -1.74 20.33 -24.65
C TYR A 214 -2.82 20.87 -25.59
N GLU A 215 -2.71 20.57 -26.88
CA GLU A 215 -3.68 21.03 -27.87
C GLU A 215 -4.85 20.04 -27.98
N PRO A 216 -6.10 20.46 -27.72
CA PRO A 216 -7.27 19.66 -28.06
C PRO A 216 -7.25 19.26 -29.54
N GLY A 217 -7.60 18.02 -29.86
CA GLY A 217 -7.53 17.50 -31.23
C GLY A 217 -6.17 16.93 -31.64
N GLN A 218 -5.12 17.07 -30.82
CA GLN A 218 -3.89 16.31 -31.00
C GLN A 218 -4.19 14.80 -30.99
N GLN A 219 -3.53 14.04 -31.85
CA GLN A 219 -3.83 12.63 -32.05
C GLN A 219 -3.09 11.75 -31.04
N PHE A 220 -3.76 10.68 -30.63
CA PHE A 220 -3.15 9.54 -29.95
C PHE A 220 -3.47 8.24 -30.69
N GLU A 221 -2.63 7.24 -30.47
CA GLU A 221 -2.75 5.91 -31.02
C GLU A 221 -2.78 4.86 -29.91
N VAL A 222 -3.56 3.80 -30.08
CA VAL A 222 -3.37 2.55 -29.32
C VAL A 222 -2.69 1.55 -30.23
N ILE A 223 -1.51 1.10 -29.82
CA ILE A 223 -0.59 0.29 -30.62
C ILE A 223 -0.51 -1.10 -30.00
N ASP A 224 -0.70 -2.13 -30.84
CA ASP A 224 -0.48 -3.53 -30.49
C ASP A 224 0.97 -3.76 -30.08
N GLN A 225 1.17 -4.32 -28.88
CA GLN A 225 2.50 -4.47 -28.31
C GLN A 225 3.38 -5.42 -29.11
N ASN A 226 2.79 -6.45 -29.72
CA ASN A 226 3.53 -7.49 -30.45
C ASN A 226 3.75 -7.12 -31.92
N SER A 227 2.70 -6.68 -32.61
CA SER A 227 2.78 -6.41 -34.04
C SER A 227 3.22 -4.98 -34.37
N ASN A 228 3.28 -4.10 -33.37
CA ASN A 228 3.57 -2.68 -33.52
C ASN A 228 2.59 -1.95 -34.48
N GLN A 229 1.38 -2.51 -34.65
CA GLN A 229 0.34 -1.94 -35.52
C GLN A 229 -0.58 -1.04 -34.71
N THR A 230 -0.90 0.13 -35.25
CA THR A 230 -1.95 0.99 -34.69
C THR A 230 -3.29 0.26 -34.82
N ARG A 231 -3.95 -0.03 -33.70
CA ARG A 231 -5.29 -0.64 -33.64
C ARG A 231 -6.40 0.37 -33.45
N TYR A 232 -6.07 1.54 -32.90
CA TYR A 232 -7.03 2.60 -32.67
C TYR A 232 -6.35 3.98 -32.81
N ARG A 233 -7.10 4.97 -33.26
CA ARG A 233 -6.72 6.38 -33.28
C ARG A 233 -7.82 7.21 -32.62
N GLY A 234 -7.43 8.20 -31.84
CA GLY A 234 -8.35 9.14 -31.24
C GLY A 234 -7.70 10.49 -31.01
N GLU A 235 -8.48 11.41 -30.45
CA GLU A 235 -8.08 12.81 -30.24
C GLU A 235 -8.15 13.18 -28.77
N LEU A 236 -7.20 14.02 -28.34
CA LEU A 236 -7.22 14.63 -27.01
C LEU A 236 -8.45 15.50 -26.83
N ARG A 237 -9.14 15.35 -25.70
CA ARG A 237 -10.24 16.23 -25.30
C ARG A 237 -9.94 16.84 -23.96
N LEU A 238 -9.97 18.17 -23.86
CA LEU A 238 -9.81 18.84 -22.57
C LEU A 238 -10.93 18.38 -21.64
N ARG A 239 -10.56 17.70 -20.55
CA ARG A 239 -11.50 17.27 -19.50
C ARG A 239 -11.65 18.37 -18.45
N ARG A 240 -10.52 18.97 -18.09
CA ARG A 240 -10.44 19.98 -17.03
C ARG A 240 -9.22 20.88 -17.24
N GLY A 241 -9.42 22.18 -17.17
CA GLY A 241 -8.32 23.16 -17.20
C GLY A 241 -7.55 23.26 -15.89
N ALA A 242 -6.29 23.71 -15.94
CA ALA A 242 -5.44 23.89 -14.76
C ALA A 242 -6.02 24.82 -13.67
N GLY A 243 -6.89 25.76 -14.05
CA GLY A 243 -7.56 26.68 -13.12
C GLY A 243 -8.96 26.24 -12.69
N GLU A 244 -9.45 25.09 -13.19
CA GLU A 244 -10.81 24.63 -12.90
C GLU A 244 -10.83 23.72 -11.66
N PRO A 245 -11.75 23.95 -10.71
CA PRO A 245 -11.80 23.20 -9.46
C PRO A 245 -12.35 21.78 -9.62
N GLU A 246 -11.75 20.81 -8.93
CA GLU A 246 -12.12 19.39 -8.92
C GLU A 246 -13.16 19.04 -7.85
N ASP A 247 -13.25 19.82 -6.77
CA ASP A 247 -14.17 19.56 -5.66
C ASP A 247 -14.97 20.81 -5.23
N ALA A 248 -15.92 20.61 -4.31
CA ALA A 248 -16.77 21.67 -3.77
C ALA A 248 -16.02 22.70 -2.90
N ARG A 249 -14.70 22.58 -2.75
CA ARG A 249 -13.83 23.52 -2.01
C ARG A 249 -12.95 24.33 -2.95
N ASP A 250 -13.30 24.37 -4.24
CA ASP A 250 -12.59 25.07 -5.30
C ASP A 250 -11.12 24.64 -5.47
N ARG A 251 -10.79 23.38 -5.15
CA ARG A 251 -9.41 22.86 -5.25
C ARG A 251 -9.19 22.08 -6.54
N ASN A 252 -8.11 22.37 -7.24
CA ASN A 252 -7.56 21.52 -8.31
C ASN A 252 -6.32 20.80 -7.75
N TYR A 253 -6.36 19.47 -7.67
CA TYR A 253 -5.29 18.66 -7.10
C TYR A 253 -4.24 18.28 -8.14
N SER A 254 -4.60 18.29 -9.43
CA SER A 254 -3.67 18.00 -10.52
C SER A 254 -2.65 19.13 -10.77
N GLY A 255 -3.02 20.38 -10.48
CA GLY A 255 -2.17 21.56 -10.72
C GLY A 255 -1.83 21.78 -12.20
N THR A 256 -2.56 21.14 -13.12
CA THR A 256 -2.31 21.14 -14.56
C THR A 256 -3.60 20.89 -15.34
N SER A 257 -3.58 21.10 -16.66
CA SER A 257 -4.70 20.75 -17.52
C SER A 257 -4.71 19.23 -17.76
N VAL A 258 -5.88 18.62 -17.66
CA VAL A 258 -6.09 17.17 -17.83
C VAL A 258 -6.92 16.92 -19.09
N TYR A 259 -6.43 16.03 -19.94
CA TYR A 259 -7.06 15.67 -21.21
C TYR A 259 -7.46 14.20 -21.19
N ASP A 260 -8.70 13.90 -21.55
CA ASP A 260 -9.19 12.52 -21.71
C ASP A 260 -8.78 11.97 -23.08
N MET A 261 -8.37 10.70 -23.08
CA MET A 261 -8.14 9.88 -24.27
C MET A 261 -9.03 8.65 -24.20
N ARG A 262 -10.09 8.60 -25.02
CA ARG A 262 -11.09 7.54 -25.02
C ARG A 262 -10.93 6.60 -26.21
N PHE A 263 -10.91 5.30 -25.93
CA PHE A 263 -10.69 4.26 -26.93
C PHE A 263 -11.67 3.09 -26.78
N ASP A 264 -12.91 3.42 -26.43
CA ASP A 264 -14.01 2.48 -26.19
C ASP A 264 -14.24 1.52 -27.37
N GLY A 265 -13.96 1.98 -28.60
CA GLY A 265 -14.11 1.20 -29.84
C GLY A 265 -13.09 0.07 -30.01
N LEU A 266 -11.99 0.07 -29.24
CA LEU A 266 -11.04 -1.04 -29.24
C LEU A 266 -11.50 -2.11 -28.26
N GLN A 267 -11.99 -3.24 -28.78
CA GLN A 267 -12.49 -4.36 -27.97
C GLN A 267 -11.68 -5.65 -28.17
N ALA A 268 -10.83 -5.69 -29.20
CA ALA A 268 -10.00 -6.84 -29.49
C ALA A 268 -9.10 -7.15 -28.27
N PRO A 269 -9.09 -8.39 -27.76
CA PRO A 269 -8.17 -8.76 -26.71
C PRO A 269 -6.71 -8.70 -27.17
N GLY A 270 -5.82 -8.29 -26.27
CA GLY A 270 -4.40 -8.19 -26.55
C GLY A 270 -3.68 -7.24 -25.60
N ASP A 271 -2.36 -7.16 -25.76
CA ASP A 271 -1.53 -6.21 -25.03
C ASP A 271 -1.25 -4.99 -25.89
N TYR A 272 -1.41 -3.82 -25.28
CA TYR A 272 -1.39 -2.54 -25.96
C TYR A 272 -0.56 -1.52 -25.21
N ARG A 273 -0.11 -0.51 -25.94
CA ARG A 273 0.36 0.76 -25.36
C ARG A 273 -0.36 1.92 -26.04
N LEU A 274 -0.65 2.97 -25.30
CA LEU A 274 -1.25 4.18 -25.81
C LEU A 274 -0.15 5.22 -25.99
N CYS A 275 -0.02 5.80 -27.17
CA CYS A 275 1.02 6.78 -27.48
C CYS A 275 0.43 8.07 -28.02
N VAL A 276 0.93 9.20 -27.52
CA VAL A 276 0.57 10.54 -27.97
C VAL A 276 1.69 11.10 -28.84
N GLU A 277 1.32 11.65 -30.00
CA GLU A 277 2.28 12.20 -30.95
C GLU A 277 3.24 13.19 -30.29
N GLN A 278 4.54 13.04 -30.53
CA GLN A 278 5.62 13.87 -29.98
C GLN A 278 5.73 13.92 -28.43
N VAL A 279 4.95 13.13 -27.70
CA VAL A 279 5.05 13.05 -26.23
C VAL A 279 5.68 11.73 -25.83
N GLY A 280 5.03 10.61 -26.11
CA GLY A 280 5.46 9.31 -25.62
C GLY A 280 4.30 8.35 -25.46
N CYS A 281 4.58 7.21 -24.83
CA CYS A 281 3.61 6.15 -24.58
C CYS A 281 3.31 5.96 -23.09
N SER A 282 2.20 5.30 -22.81
CA SER A 282 1.92 4.68 -21.52
C SER A 282 2.83 3.47 -21.28
N GLN A 283 2.78 2.94 -20.06
CA GLN A 283 3.12 1.53 -19.82
C GLN A 283 2.20 0.61 -20.64
N THR A 284 2.62 -0.65 -20.83
CA THR A 284 1.78 -1.66 -21.48
C THR A 284 0.58 -1.99 -20.59
N PHE A 285 -0.59 -2.20 -21.20
CA PHE A 285 -1.82 -2.64 -20.54
C PHE A 285 -2.56 -3.65 -21.41
N SER A 286 -3.38 -4.50 -20.79
CA SER A 286 -4.11 -5.56 -21.52
C SER A 286 -5.56 -5.18 -21.77
N ILE A 287 -6.14 -5.67 -22.87
CA ILE A 287 -7.59 -5.76 -23.04
C ILE A 287 -7.97 -7.23 -23.02
N GLY A 288 -8.91 -7.63 -22.16
CA GLY A 288 -9.33 -9.02 -22.05
C GLY A 288 -10.43 -9.26 -21.02
N GLU A 289 -11.21 -10.33 -21.21
CA GLU A 289 -12.38 -10.62 -20.35
C GLU A 289 -12.01 -10.86 -18.89
N ALA A 290 -10.83 -11.42 -18.63
CA ALA A 290 -10.35 -11.77 -17.29
C ALA A 290 -9.35 -10.75 -16.71
N VAL A 291 -9.24 -9.53 -17.26
CA VAL A 291 -8.19 -8.57 -16.87
C VAL A 291 -8.24 -8.19 -15.38
N TRP A 292 -9.43 -8.20 -14.78
CA TRP A 292 -9.65 -7.86 -13.38
C TRP A 292 -9.45 -9.04 -12.41
N GLN A 293 -9.31 -10.27 -12.93
CA GLN A 293 -9.22 -11.47 -12.10
C GLN A 293 -7.95 -11.46 -11.23
N ALA A 294 -6.77 -11.28 -11.84
CA ALA A 294 -5.51 -11.30 -11.10
C ALA A 294 -5.39 -10.17 -10.06
N PRO A 295 -5.78 -8.90 -10.34
CA PRO A 295 -5.85 -7.85 -9.32
C PRO A 295 -6.83 -8.17 -8.18
N PHE A 296 -8.01 -8.72 -8.50
CA PHE A 296 -8.98 -9.13 -7.48
C PHE A 296 -8.42 -10.24 -6.58
N GLU A 297 -7.84 -11.29 -7.17
CA GLU A 297 -7.22 -12.39 -6.44
C GLU A 297 -6.07 -11.88 -5.56
N THR A 298 -5.22 -10.99 -6.09
CA THR A 298 -4.12 -10.39 -5.35
C THR A 298 -4.62 -9.60 -4.14
N ALA A 299 -5.66 -8.77 -4.33
CA ALA A 299 -6.26 -7.99 -3.25
C ALA A 299 -6.92 -8.89 -2.20
N ALA A 300 -7.71 -9.89 -2.62
CA ALA A 300 -8.36 -10.84 -1.73
C ALA A 300 -7.34 -11.68 -0.94
N ARG A 301 -6.24 -12.10 -1.58
CA ARG A 301 -5.13 -12.79 -0.92
C ARG A 301 -4.34 -11.89 0.04
N GLY A 302 -4.52 -10.57 -0.02
CA GLY A 302 -4.00 -9.65 1.00
C GLY A 302 -4.46 -10.03 2.41
N PHE A 303 -5.73 -10.47 2.55
CA PHE A 303 -6.28 -10.92 3.84
C PHE A 303 -5.53 -12.13 4.40
N TYR A 304 -5.24 -13.13 3.56
CA TYR A 304 -4.43 -14.29 3.97
C TYR A 304 -3.06 -13.87 4.53
N HIS A 305 -2.36 -12.97 3.85
CA HIS A 305 -1.05 -12.49 4.29
C HIS A 305 -1.13 -11.66 5.58
N GLN A 306 -2.26 -10.99 5.82
CA GLN A 306 -2.55 -10.28 7.06
C GLN A 306 -3.11 -11.17 8.17
N ARG A 307 -3.35 -12.47 7.97
CA ARG A 307 -3.90 -13.34 9.02
C ARG A 307 -3.00 -13.41 10.26
N SER A 308 -3.56 -13.05 11.42
CA SER A 308 -2.95 -13.33 12.72
C SER A 308 -3.23 -14.77 13.15
N GLY A 309 -2.42 -15.34 14.02
CA GLY A 309 -2.64 -16.67 14.60
C GLY A 309 -2.19 -17.86 13.74
N ILE A 310 -1.52 -17.60 12.61
CA ILE A 310 -0.91 -18.61 11.74
C ILE A 310 0.52 -18.24 11.37
N ALA A 311 1.29 -19.24 10.92
CA ALA A 311 2.51 -19.02 10.16
C ALA A 311 2.16 -18.86 8.67
N LEU A 312 2.95 -18.07 7.95
CA LEU A 312 2.94 -18.00 6.49
C LEU A 312 4.13 -18.79 5.96
N ALA A 313 3.87 -19.74 5.06
CA ALA A 313 4.87 -20.61 4.47
C ALA A 313 4.34 -21.29 3.19
N PRO A 314 5.21 -21.94 2.40
CA PRO A 314 4.77 -22.87 1.36
C PRO A 314 3.88 -23.99 1.92
N PRO A 315 2.91 -24.52 1.14
CA PRO A 315 2.69 -24.27 -0.29
C PRO A 315 1.80 -23.04 -0.59
N TYR A 316 1.32 -22.34 0.44
CA TYR A 316 0.33 -21.28 0.26
C TYR A 316 0.97 -19.97 -0.20
N THR A 317 2.16 -19.63 0.28
CA THR A 317 2.89 -18.42 -0.13
C THR A 317 4.41 -18.61 -0.03
N GLU A 318 5.17 -17.84 -0.81
CA GLU A 318 6.62 -17.76 -0.70
C GLU A 318 7.06 -16.84 0.46
N VAL A 319 6.17 -15.94 0.91
CA VAL A 319 6.41 -15.06 2.05
C VAL A 319 6.44 -15.89 3.33
N GLN A 320 7.59 -15.92 4.00
CA GLN A 320 7.74 -16.64 5.25
C GLN A 320 7.54 -15.72 6.45
N ARG A 321 6.58 -16.07 7.31
CA ARG A 321 6.36 -15.43 8.59
C ARG A 321 6.13 -16.51 9.65
N PRO A 322 6.92 -16.57 10.72
CA PRO A 322 6.67 -17.48 11.84
C PRO A 322 5.28 -17.27 12.44
N LEU A 323 4.78 -18.27 13.17
CA LEU A 323 3.53 -18.18 13.91
C LEU A 323 3.53 -16.96 14.83
N ALA A 324 2.61 -16.03 14.60
CA ALA A 324 2.43 -14.83 15.41
C ALA A 324 1.04 -14.84 16.07
N PHE A 325 0.97 -14.67 17.40
CA PHE A 325 -0.26 -14.61 18.18
C PHE A 325 -1.19 -15.83 17.98
N GLY A 326 -0.59 -17.03 17.95
CA GLY A 326 -1.31 -18.29 17.74
C GLY A 326 -1.97 -18.88 19.00
N PRO A 327 -2.81 -19.91 18.83
CA PRO A 327 -3.36 -20.68 19.95
C PRO A 327 -2.25 -21.19 20.88
N GLY A 328 -2.47 -21.09 22.20
CA GLY A 328 -1.50 -21.55 23.20
C GLY A 328 -0.28 -20.66 23.38
N GLN A 329 -0.20 -19.50 22.72
CA GLN A 329 0.81 -18.47 23.01
C GLN A 329 0.24 -17.46 24.02
N PRO A 330 0.84 -17.31 25.22
CA PRO A 330 0.34 -16.37 26.22
C PRO A 330 0.84 -14.95 25.93
N ILE A 331 0.14 -14.21 25.07
CA ILE A 331 0.54 -12.83 24.70
C ILE A 331 -0.59 -11.82 24.93
N VAL A 332 -1.82 -12.29 25.20
CA VAL A 332 -3.00 -11.42 25.23
C VAL A 332 -3.66 -11.43 26.60
N TYR A 333 -3.79 -10.24 27.21
CA TYR A 333 -4.41 -10.02 28.52
C TYR A 333 -5.64 -9.13 28.40
N GLN A 334 -6.51 -9.13 29.42
CA GLN A 334 -7.67 -8.27 29.43
C GLN A 334 -7.31 -6.84 29.89
N SER A 335 -7.96 -5.83 29.28
CA SER A 335 -8.03 -4.47 29.84
C SER A 335 -9.43 -4.21 30.38
N THR A 336 -9.56 -3.12 31.11
CA THR A 336 -10.83 -2.49 31.45
C THR A 336 -11.05 -1.19 30.69
N ALA A 337 -10.08 -0.76 29.88
CA ALA A 337 -10.20 0.42 29.03
C ALA A 337 -11.40 0.29 28.08
N PRO A 338 -12.31 1.28 27.97
CA PRO A 338 -13.42 1.22 27.04
C PRO A 338 -13.03 1.77 25.66
N LEU A 339 -13.15 0.97 24.59
CA LEU A 339 -12.76 1.30 23.21
C LEU A 339 -13.53 2.51 22.72
N LEU A 340 -14.83 2.59 23.03
CA LEU A 340 -15.67 3.72 22.63
C LEU A 340 -15.19 5.05 23.23
N ALA A 341 -14.42 5.03 24.32
CA ALA A 341 -13.88 6.25 24.92
C ALA A 341 -12.51 6.64 24.35
N THR A 342 -11.85 5.78 23.58
CA THR A 342 -10.56 6.08 22.96
C THR A 342 -10.72 6.63 21.54
N THR A 343 -9.65 7.20 21.00
CA THR A 343 -9.59 7.67 19.61
C THR A 343 -9.63 6.54 18.58
N ASN A 344 -9.44 5.28 19.00
CA ASN A 344 -9.72 4.10 18.16
C ASN A 344 -11.23 3.79 18.06
N GLY A 345 -12.05 4.40 18.91
CA GLY A 345 -13.51 4.34 18.92
C GLY A 345 -14.15 5.69 18.60
N LEU A 346 -14.99 6.18 19.50
CA LEU A 346 -15.75 7.44 19.34
C LEU A 346 -15.36 8.53 20.35
N GLY A 347 -14.29 8.30 21.12
CA GLY A 347 -13.87 9.19 22.18
C GLY A 347 -12.51 9.81 21.91
N GLU A 348 -11.96 10.44 22.94
CA GLU A 348 -10.75 11.29 22.84
C GLU A 348 -9.58 10.77 23.68
N LEU A 349 -9.75 9.65 24.39
CA LEU A 349 -8.67 9.08 25.19
C LEU A 349 -7.58 8.51 24.28
N ASP A 350 -6.32 8.79 24.62
CA ASP A 350 -5.18 8.12 24.01
C ASP A 350 -5.31 6.59 24.23
N PRO A 351 -5.30 5.79 23.16
CA PRO A 351 -5.56 4.37 23.25
C PRO A 351 -4.49 3.68 24.09
N PHE A 352 -3.21 3.98 23.87
CA PHE A 352 -2.12 3.31 24.60
C PHE A 352 -2.14 3.60 26.10
N ALA A 353 -2.33 4.86 26.48
CA ALA A 353 -2.44 5.25 27.88
C ALA A 353 -3.67 4.60 28.55
N ALA A 354 -4.82 4.62 27.88
CA ALA A 354 -6.04 3.98 28.39
C ALA A 354 -5.85 2.48 28.58
N LEU A 355 -5.25 1.81 27.60
CA LEU A 355 -4.96 0.38 27.65
C LEU A 355 -4.08 0.05 28.85
N ARG A 356 -2.92 0.70 28.98
CA ARG A 356 -1.97 0.53 30.09
C ARG A 356 -2.62 0.79 31.45
N ALA A 357 -3.45 1.82 31.57
CA ALA A 357 -4.15 2.15 32.81
C ALA A 357 -5.19 1.07 33.18
N GLY A 358 -5.88 0.50 32.19
CA GLY A 358 -6.89 -0.53 32.39
C GLY A 358 -6.35 -1.95 32.56
N LEU A 359 -5.04 -2.13 32.68
CA LEU A 359 -4.36 -3.42 32.62
C LEU A 359 -4.70 -4.40 33.74
N THR A 360 -5.21 -5.57 33.36
CA THR A 360 -5.41 -6.72 34.25
C THR A 360 -4.38 -7.84 34.00
N GLN A 361 -4.17 -8.71 34.98
CA GLN A 361 -3.36 -9.93 34.83
C GLN A 361 -4.16 -11.11 34.27
N GLN A 362 -5.39 -10.90 33.78
CA GLN A 362 -6.25 -11.97 33.29
C GLN A 362 -5.90 -12.30 31.83
N PRO A 363 -5.40 -13.50 31.52
CA PRO A 363 -5.12 -13.89 30.14
C PRO A 363 -6.41 -14.16 29.36
N VAL A 364 -6.38 -13.93 28.04
CA VAL A 364 -7.46 -14.27 27.11
C VAL A 364 -6.93 -15.28 26.09
N PRO A 365 -6.86 -16.58 26.43
CA PRO A 365 -6.15 -17.59 25.63
C PRO A 365 -6.74 -17.80 24.22
N GLU A 366 -8.03 -17.49 24.03
CA GLU A 366 -8.72 -17.63 22.74
C GLU A 366 -8.63 -16.39 21.84
N ALA A 367 -7.92 -15.34 22.27
CA ALA A 367 -7.77 -14.09 21.53
C ALA A 367 -6.69 -14.21 20.42
N TRP A 368 -6.97 -15.04 19.43
CA TRP A 368 -6.12 -15.29 18.25
C TRP A 368 -6.95 -15.33 16.96
N GLY A 369 -6.31 -15.15 15.81
CA GLY A 369 -6.98 -15.07 14.50
C GLY A 369 -7.29 -13.63 14.06
N GLY A 370 -8.10 -13.48 13.01
CA GLY A 370 -8.40 -12.19 12.39
C GLY A 370 -7.24 -11.66 11.55
N TYR A 371 -7.27 -10.35 11.24
CA TYR A 371 -6.31 -9.68 10.37
C TYR A 371 -5.54 -8.60 11.10
N PHE A 372 -4.22 -8.55 10.90
CA PHE A 372 -3.46 -7.37 11.27
C PHE A 372 -4.03 -6.14 10.53
N ASP A 373 -4.35 -5.10 11.30
CA ASP A 373 -5.15 -3.95 10.88
C ASP A 373 -4.47 -3.15 9.77
N ALA A 374 -3.17 -2.87 9.94
CA ALA A 374 -2.35 -2.30 8.89
C ALA A 374 -0.92 -2.88 8.92
N GLY A 375 0.09 -2.01 8.95
CA GLY A 375 1.50 -2.41 9.06
C GLY A 375 1.94 -2.76 10.49
N ASP A 376 1.06 -2.57 11.45
CA ASP A 376 1.18 -2.97 12.85
C ASP A 376 0.61 -4.39 13.06
N TRP A 377 0.55 -4.84 14.32
CA TRP A 377 0.09 -6.19 14.67
C TRP A 377 -1.30 -6.20 15.30
N ASP A 378 -2.04 -5.10 15.25
CA ASP A 378 -3.29 -4.98 15.98
C ASP A 378 -4.48 -5.53 15.20
N ARG A 379 -5.61 -5.76 15.89
CA ARG A 379 -6.84 -6.32 15.31
C ARG A 379 -8.01 -5.47 15.80
N ARG A 380 -8.99 -5.15 14.96
CA ARG A 380 -10.01 -4.15 15.31
C ARG A 380 -11.41 -4.64 15.00
N ILE A 381 -12.39 -4.35 15.89
CA ILE A 381 -13.79 -4.77 15.69
C ILE A 381 -14.38 -4.28 14.38
N GLN A 382 -13.87 -3.16 13.85
CA GLN A 382 -14.18 -2.63 12.52
C GLN A 382 -13.99 -3.67 11.41
N HIS A 383 -13.12 -4.68 11.59
CA HIS A 383 -12.91 -5.77 10.64
C HIS A 383 -14.11 -6.68 10.43
N VAL A 384 -15.15 -6.62 11.28
CA VAL A 384 -16.42 -7.31 10.96
C VAL A 384 -17.05 -6.79 9.67
N GLU A 385 -16.74 -5.56 9.26
CA GLU A 385 -17.15 -5.02 7.96
C GLU A 385 -16.50 -5.78 6.80
N VAL A 386 -15.23 -6.18 6.93
CA VAL A 386 -14.54 -7.00 5.92
C VAL A 386 -15.28 -8.31 5.71
N ALA A 387 -15.64 -9.00 6.80
CA ALA A 387 -16.39 -10.24 6.70
C ALA A 387 -17.77 -10.04 6.05
N ARG A 388 -18.48 -8.96 6.39
CA ARG A 388 -19.74 -8.60 5.73
C ARG A 388 -19.55 -8.43 4.22
N MET A 389 -18.55 -7.64 3.80
CA MET A 389 -18.29 -7.38 2.38
C MET A 389 -17.90 -8.66 1.62
N LEU A 390 -17.09 -9.54 2.20
CA LEU A 390 -16.71 -10.82 1.59
C LEU A 390 -17.92 -11.76 1.43
N LEU A 391 -18.79 -11.83 2.42
CA LEU A 391 -20.03 -12.61 2.34
C LEU A 391 -21.00 -12.02 1.31
N GLU A 392 -21.16 -10.70 1.26
CA GLU A 392 -21.96 -10.01 0.25
C GLU A 392 -21.43 -10.26 -1.16
N LEU A 393 -20.10 -10.24 -1.37
CA LEU A 393 -19.50 -10.59 -2.66
C LEU A 393 -19.81 -12.04 -3.06
N ALA A 394 -19.73 -12.98 -2.12
CA ALA A 394 -20.09 -14.37 -2.37
C ALA A 394 -21.58 -14.55 -2.69
N GLU A 395 -22.46 -13.76 -2.08
CA GLU A 395 -23.91 -13.76 -2.35
C GLU A 395 -24.26 -13.12 -3.69
N LEU A 396 -23.62 -12.00 -4.04
CA LEU A 396 -23.85 -11.29 -5.31
C LEU A 396 -23.28 -12.04 -6.51
N PHE A 397 -22.16 -12.73 -6.34
CA PHE A 397 -21.44 -13.43 -7.41
C PHE A 397 -21.19 -14.91 -7.08
N PRO A 398 -22.24 -15.73 -6.83
CA PRO A 398 -22.07 -17.07 -6.28
C PRO A 398 -21.34 -18.02 -7.22
N SER A 399 -21.57 -17.91 -8.53
CA SER A 399 -20.87 -18.74 -9.54
C SER A 399 -19.37 -18.44 -9.60
N TYR A 400 -18.99 -17.15 -9.45
CA TYR A 400 -17.59 -16.75 -9.43
C TYR A 400 -16.94 -17.16 -8.12
N ALA A 401 -17.58 -16.89 -6.98
CA ALA A 401 -17.09 -17.28 -5.67
C ALA A 401 -16.86 -18.80 -5.56
N ALA A 402 -17.74 -19.63 -6.13
CA ALA A 402 -17.59 -21.08 -6.13
C ALA A 402 -16.40 -21.60 -6.98
N GLN A 403 -15.92 -20.81 -7.93
CA GLN A 403 -14.78 -21.17 -8.79
C GLN A 403 -13.47 -20.53 -8.33
N LEU A 404 -13.56 -19.46 -7.54
CA LEU A 404 -12.41 -18.73 -7.03
C LEU A 404 -11.57 -19.63 -6.12
N ASN A 405 -10.27 -19.70 -6.43
CA ASN A 405 -9.29 -20.36 -5.59
C ASN A 405 -8.17 -19.38 -5.25
N LEU A 406 -8.14 -18.96 -3.99
CA LEU A 406 -7.18 -18.02 -3.43
C LEU A 406 -5.92 -18.72 -2.88
N ASN A 407 -5.77 -20.04 -3.08
CA ASN A 407 -4.70 -20.88 -2.56
C ASN A 407 -4.52 -20.71 -1.03
N LEU A 408 -5.63 -20.85 -0.31
CA LEU A 408 -5.72 -20.82 1.14
C LEU A 408 -5.57 -22.24 1.70
N PRO A 409 -5.22 -22.37 2.99
CA PRO A 409 -5.32 -23.65 3.69
C PRO A 409 -6.70 -24.31 3.58
N GLU A 410 -7.74 -23.49 3.45
CA GLU A 410 -9.13 -23.92 3.38
C GLU A 410 -9.62 -24.29 1.97
N SER A 411 -8.90 -23.96 0.88
CA SER A 411 -9.41 -24.02 -0.51
C SER A 411 -9.83 -25.39 -1.04
N ASN A 412 -9.61 -26.47 -0.27
CA ASN A 412 -10.06 -27.83 -0.61
C ASN A 412 -11.28 -28.26 0.23
N ASN A 413 -11.92 -27.36 0.96
CA ASN A 413 -13.12 -27.63 1.74
C ASN A 413 -14.41 -27.40 0.90
N ALA A 414 -15.57 -27.38 1.55
CA ALA A 414 -16.87 -27.24 0.89
C ALA A 414 -17.37 -25.77 0.77
N LEU A 415 -16.65 -24.80 1.32
CA LEU A 415 -16.99 -23.40 1.33
C LEU A 415 -16.20 -22.65 0.24
N PRO A 416 -16.77 -21.60 -0.35
CA PRO A 416 -15.99 -20.67 -1.17
C PRO A 416 -14.90 -19.98 -0.36
N ASP A 417 -13.73 -19.76 -0.95
CA ASP A 417 -12.59 -19.13 -0.28
C ASP A 417 -12.92 -17.75 0.32
N LEU A 418 -13.79 -16.97 -0.31
CA LEU A 418 -14.27 -15.69 0.25
C LEU A 418 -15.02 -15.88 1.57
N VAL A 419 -15.78 -16.97 1.71
CA VAL A 419 -16.54 -17.29 2.91
C VAL A 419 -15.60 -17.80 4.01
N ASP A 420 -14.60 -18.61 3.65
CA ASP A 420 -13.57 -19.03 4.61
C ASP A 420 -12.77 -17.85 5.15
N GLU A 421 -12.40 -16.92 4.28
CA GLU A 421 -11.72 -15.69 4.67
C GLU A 421 -12.63 -14.85 5.58
N ALA A 422 -13.90 -14.63 5.22
CA ALA A 422 -14.85 -13.94 6.10
C ALA A 422 -14.97 -14.58 7.49
N PHE A 423 -15.00 -15.92 7.54
CA PHE A 423 -15.03 -16.65 8.81
C PHE A 423 -13.74 -16.54 9.59
N TRP A 424 -12.58 -16.43 8.95
CA TRP A 424 -11.31 -16.17 9.65
C TRP A 424 -11.38 -14.89 10.50
N GLY A 425 -11.92 -13.81 9.91
CA GLY A 425 -12.17 -12.55 10.58
C GLY A 425 -13.19 -12.67 11.72
N LEU A 426 -14.36 -13.23 11.44
CA LEU A 426 -15.45 -13.36 12.43
C LEU A 426 -15.11 -14.29 13.60
N ASP A 427 -14.35 -15.36 13.34
CA ASP A 427 -14.00 -16.36 14.34
C ASP A 427 -13.17 -15.76 15.49
N LEU A 428 -12.34 -14.74 15.22
CA LEU A 428 -11.65 -13.98 16.27
C LEU A 428 -12.67 -13.38 17.25
N PHE A 429 -13.64 -12.64 16.75
CA PHE A 429 -14.63 -11.96 17.60
C PHE A 429 -15.58 -12.94 18.30
N ARG A 430 -15.91 -14.05 17.63
CA ARG A 430 -16.65 -15.15 18.26
C ARG A 430 -15.89 -15.75 19.44
N ARG A 431 -14.58 -15.98 19.30
CA ARG A 431 -13.72 -16.47 20.39
C ARG A 431 -13.59 -15.46 21.53
N MET A 432 -13.68 -14.17 21.23
CA MET A 432 -13.59 -13.09 22.20
C MET A 432 -14.93 -12.68 22.83
N GLN A 433 -16.03 -13.40 22.55
CA GLN A 433 -17.33 -13.14 23.16
C GLN A 433 -17.33 -13.57 24.65
N LEU A 434 -17.89 -12.71 25.50
CA LEU A 434 -18.05 -12.90 26.93
C LEU A 434 -19.33 -13.68 27.26
N ALA A 435 -19.41 -14.20 28.48
CA ALA A 435 -20.55 -15.00 28.93
C ALA A 435 -21.89 -14.24 28.95
N ASP A 436 -21.85 -12.91 29.07
CA ASP A 436 -23.02 -12.02 29.01
C ASP A 436 -23.40 -11.60 27.58
N GLY A 437 -22.66 -12.09 26.57
CA GLY A 437 -22.86 -11.77 25.16
C GLY A 437 -22.06 -10.58 24.66
N GLY A 438 -21.38 -9.82 25.53
CA GLY A 438 -20.50 -8.73 25.13
C GLY A 438 -19.31 -9.21 24.29
N ILE A 439 -18.89 -8.42 23.31
CA ILE A 439 -17.76 -8.76 22.43
C ILE A 439 -16.63 -7.76 22.69
N ARG A 440 -15.39 -8.26 22.75
CA ARG A 440 -14.21 -7.40 22.88
C ARG A 440 -13.93 -6.66 21.58
N GLY A 441 -13.47 -5.41 21.71
CA GLY A 441 -13.29 -4.48 20.60
C GLY A 441 -12.06 -4.73 19.71
N GLY A 442 -11.15 -5.63 20.07
CA GLY A 442 -9.93 -5.82 19.28
C GLY A 442 -8.77 -6.52 19.97
N ILE A 443 -7.60 -6.30 19.34
CA ILE A 443 -6.19 -6.73 19.36
C ILE A 443 -5.04 -5.69 19.43
N GLU A 444 -5.20 -4.49 19.95
CA GLU A 444 -4.16 -3.48 20.22
C GLU A 444 -2.98 -3.76 21.19
N SER A 445 -1.78 -3.48 20.72
CA SER A 445 -0.54 -3.42 21.51
C SER A 445 -0.53 -2.21 22.45
N ALA A 446 0.20 -2.29 23.57
CA ALA A 446 0.33 -1.17 24.52
C ALA A 446 1.25 -0.04 24.02
N ASP A 447 1.91 -0.25 22.87
CA ASP A 447 2.72 0.68 22.12
C ASP A 447 2.97 0.12 20.70
N HIS A 448 3.47 0.95 19.78
CA HIS A 448 3.85 0.51 18.43
C HIS A 448 5.18 -0.27 18.43
N PRO A 449 5.40 -1.17 17.44
CA PRO A 449 6.67 -1.89 17.30
C PRO A 449 7.84 -0.95 17.02
N ALA A 450 8.97 -1.18 17.69
CA ALA A 450 10.19 -0.39 17.48
C ALA A 450 11.02 -0.96 16.30
N GLY A 451 10.68 -0.57 15.07
CA GLY A 451 11.50 -0.83 13.85
C GLY A 451 10.89 -1.81 12.84
N ARG A 452 11.47 -1.84 11.63
CA ARG A 452 10.99 -2.71 10.52
C ARG A 452 11.22 -4.18 10.85
N GLY A 453 10.22 -5.03 10.59
CA GLY A 453 10.33 -6.48 10.70
C GLY A 453 10.41 -7.03 12.13
N GLN A 454 10.18 -6.23 13.16
CA GLN A 454 9.88 -6.77 14.49
C GLN A 454 8.57 -7.57 14.40
N LEU A 455 8.63 -8.87 14.72
CA LEU A 455 7.63 -9.40 15.65
C LEU A 455 7.75 -8.48 16.85
N ALA A 456 6.71 -7.69 17.16
CA ALA A 456 6.74 -6.79 18.30
C ALA A 456 7.22 -7.59 19.50
N GLY A 457 8.50 -7.39 19.80
CA GLY A 457 9.23 -8.30 20.61
C GLY A 457 8.91 -7.89 22.01
N VAL A 458 7.84 -8.46 22.56
CA VAL A 458 7.78 -8.94 23.94
C VAL A 458 8.58 -8.00 24.86
N ALA A 459 8.18 -6.72 24.89
CA ALA A 459 8.22 -6.02 26.14
C ALA A 459 7.06 -6.64 26.92
N SER A 460 7.35 -7.15 28.10
CA SER A 460 6.38 -7.27 29.18
C SER A 460 5.47 -6.03 29.18
N GLY A 461 4.33 -6.15 28.54
CA GLY A 461 3.48 -5.05 28.11
C GLY A 461 2.24 -5.67 27.50
N HIS A 462 1.58 -6.45 28.35
CA HIS A 462 0.25 -7.01 28.24
C HIS A 462 -0.59 -6.37 27.11
N GLY A 463 -0.97 -7.14 26.08
CA GLY A 463 -2.02 -6.73 25.15
C GLY A 463 -3.34 -6.58 25.90
N LEU A 464 -4.16 -5.58 25.57
CA LEU A 464 -5.14 -5.01 26.50
C LEU A 464 -6.47 -4.64 25.82
N TRP A 465 -7.63 -5.07 26.36
CA TRP A 465 -8.95 -4.98 25.68
C TRP A 465 -10.10 -4.27 26.37
N ALA A 466 -10.88 -3.54 25.58
CA ALA A 466 -12.23 -3.09 25.87
C ALA A 466 -13.33 -4.06 25.44
N GLY A 467 -14.50 -4.00 26.08
CA GLY A 467 -15.75 -4.59 25.59
C GLY A 467 -16.82 -3.54 25.27
N CYS A 468 -17.69 -3.84 24.28
CA CYS A 468 -19.16 -3.82 24.43
C CYS A 468 -19.93 -4.13 23.14
N LEU A 469 -21.16 -4.61 23.36
CA LEU A 469 -22.22 -5.11 22.49
C LEU A 469 -22.37 -4.51 21.08
N VAL A 470 -22.56 -5.41 20.11
CA VAL A 470 -23.33 -5.16 18.89
C VAL A 470 -24.36 -6.29 18.75
N GLU A 471 -25.65 -5.97 18.89
CA GLU A 471 -26.74 -6.86 18.47
C GLU A 471 -26.95 -6.68 16.96
N LEU A 472 -26.64 -7.70 16.17
CA LEU A 472 -27.08 -7.79 14.77
C LEU A 472 -28.31 -8.70 14.69
N PRO A 473 -29.46 -8.25 14.16
CA PRO A 473 -30.63 -9.09 14.01
C PRO A 473 -30.50 -9.94 12.74
N LEU A 474 -29.87 -11.11 12.85
CA LEU A 474 -29.88 -12.11 11.78
C LEU A 474 -30.37 -13.46 12.32
N CYS A 475 -31.69 -13.60 12.39
CA CYS A 475 -32.39 -14.89 12.44
C CYS A 475 -33.86 -14.70 12.01
N ARG A 476 -34.17 -14.95 10.73
CA ARG A 476 -35.52 -15.38 10.33
C ARG A 476 -35.42 -16.81 9.84
N SER A 477 -36.04 -17.70 10.61
CA SER A 477 -36.12 -19.14 10.39
C SER A 477 -36.91 -19.49 9.13
N GLY A 478 -36.38 -20.44 8.35
CA GLY A 478 -37.16 -21.22 7.39
C GLY A 478 -36.56 -22.63 7.26
N SER A 479 -37.25 -23.64 7.78
CA SER A 479 -37.11 -25.05 7.38
C SER A 479 -38.45 -25.47 6.76
N PRO A 480 -38.55 -26.50 5.89
CA PRO A 480 -38.08 -27.86 6.20
C PRO A 480 -37.56 -28.73 5.04
N SER A 481 -36.69 -29.68 5.36
CA SER A 481 -36.90 -31.14 5.16
C SER A 481 -35.57 -31.89 5.05
N SER A 482 -35.41 -32.93 5.87
CA SER A 482 -34.29 -33.86 5.86
C SER A 482 -34.76 -35.23 5.36
N ARG A 483 -34.02 -35.80 4.40
CA ARG A 483 -33.95 -37.25 4.17
C ARG A 483 -32.51 -37.69 4.41
N THR A 484 -32.38 -38.75 5.17
CA THR A 484 -31.14 -39.36 5.65
C THR A 484 -30.56 -40.36 4.64
N ALA A 485 -29.23 -40.38 4.52
CA ALA A 485 -28.43 -41.55 4.14
C ALA A 485 -27.01 -41.43 4.78
N PRO A 486 -26.37 -42.53 5.25
CA PRO A 486 -25.17 -42.45 6.09
C PRO A 486 -23.86 -42.75 5.34
N GLY A 487 -22.76 -42.14 5.80
CA GLY A 487 -21.40 -42.65 5.55
C GLY A 487 -20.32 -41.61 5.25
N ALA A 488 -19.76 -40.97 6.29
CA ALA A 488 -18.40 -40.41 6.31
C ALA A 488 -17.99 -40.06 7.75
N GLY A 489 -16.74 -40.34 8.13
CA GLY A 489 -16.18 -40.10 9.48
C GLY A 489 -16.13 -38.63 9.90
N PRO A 490 -15.82 -38.33 11.18
CA PRO A 490 -16.00 -37.00 11.74
C PRO A 490 -14.92 -36.03 11.22
N SER A 491 -15.31 -35.17 10.28
CA SER A 491 -14.69 -33.85 10.08
C SER A 491 -15.22 -32.91 11.17
N PRO A 492 -14.44 -31.95 11.72
CA PRO A 492 -14.97 -31.00 12.68
C PRO A 492 -15.98 -30.09 11.97
N SER A 493 -17.25 -30.45 12.05
CA SER A 493 -18.35 -29.61 11.61
C SER A 493 -18.30 -28.31 12.42
N ARG A 494 -18.09 -27.17 11.76
CA ARG A 494 -18.34 -25.84 12.34
C ARG A 494 -19.82 -25.79 12.72
N ASP A 495 -20.11 -26.04 13.99
CA ASP A 495 -21.48 -26.15 14.51
C ASP A 495 -22.06 -24.73 14.60
N LEU A 496 -22.85 -24.33 13.60
CA LEU A 496 -23.57 -23.05 13.51
C LEU A 496 -24.76 -22.97 14.48
N ARG A 497 -24.64 -23.53 15.69
CA ARG A 497 -25.67 -23.42 16.72
C ARG A 497 -25.43 -22.15 17.55
N CYS A 498 -26.29 -21.15 17.35
CA CYS A 498 -26.46 -20.05 18.29
C CYS A 498 -26.63 -20.61 19.72
N GLN A 499 -25.63 -20.39 20.57
CA GLN A 499 -25.77 -20.68 22.00
C GLN A 499 -26.65 -19.61 22.65
N ARG A 500 -27.97 -19.83 22.67
CA ARG A 500 -28.83 -19.19 23.68
C ARG A 500 -28.63 -19.95 25.00
N ARG A 501 -27.78 -19.44 25.88
CA ARG A 501 -27.90 -19.70 27.32
C ARG A 501 -28.38 -18.41 28.00
N GLY A 502 -29.70 -18.20 27.92
CA GLY A 502 -30.40 -17.18 28.67
C GLY A 502 -30.87 -17.74 30.02
N SER A 503 -30.54 -16.99 31.06
CA SER A 503 -30.99 -17.12 32.44
C SER A 503 -32.49 -17.41 32.58
N HIS A 504 -32.81 -18.42 33.39
CA HIS A 504 -34.12 -18.54 34.01
C HIS A 504 -34.27 -17.48 35.11
N GLY A 505 -35.40 -16.76 35.09
CA GLY A 505 -35.97 -16.16 36.29
C GLY A 505 -36.40 -14.71 36.12
N LEU A 506 -37.68 -14.47 36.44
CA LEU A 506 -38.37 -13.17 36.54
C LEU A 506 -38.67 -12.61 35.13
N TRP A 507 -39.89 -12.66 34.61
CA TRP A 507 -41.09 -12.04 35.17
C TRP A 507 -42.36 -12.84 34.83
N GLY A 508 -43.26 -12.97 35.80
CA GLY A 508 -44.62 -13.45 35.58
C GLY A 508 -45.45 -12.40 34.83
N SER A 509 -46.20 -12.84 33.82
CA SER A 509 -47.41 -12.14 33.36
C SER A 509 -48.60 -12.69 34.17
N PRO A 510 -49.64 -11.88 34.43
CA PRO A 510 -50.81 -12.10 33.59
C PRO A 510 -51.64 -10.86 33.24
N SER A 511 -52.30 -11.03 32.09
CA SER A 511 -53.63 -10.56 31.69
C SER A 511 -53.76 -9.20 31.00
N ALA A 512 -54.42 -9.31 29.85
CA ALA A 512 -54.84 -8.28 28.93
C ALA A 512 -55.96 -7.41 29.49
N GLN A 513 -55.95 -6.13 29.10
CA GLN A 513 -57.13 -5.37 28.69
C GLN A 513 -56.67 -4.03 28.06
N ASP A 514 -56.98 -3.88 26.77
CA ASP A 514 -57.25 -2.60 26.09
C ASP A 514 -58.80 -2.45 26.13
N PRO A 515 -59.48 -1.27 26.11
CA PRO A 515 -59.03 -0.10 25.35
C PRO A 515 -59.46 1.32 25.80
N ARG A 516 -58.91 2.31 25.06
CA ARG A 516 -59.42 3.67 24.75
C ARG A 516 -59.02 4.88 25.61
N SER A 517 -58.47 5.84 24.86
CA SER A 517 -58.82 7.27 24.77
C SER A 517 -58.41 8.26 25.87
N GLN A 518 -57.66 9.25 25.37
CA GLN A 518 -57.72 10.72 25.59
C GLN A 518 -56.37 11.29 26.06
N GLY A 519 -55.86 12.25 25.26
CA GLY A 519 -54.72 13.11 25.60
C GLY A 519 -55.11 14.19 26.64
N PRO A 520 -54.39 15.33 26.73
CA PRO A 520 -53.31 15.83 25.88
C PRO A 520 -51.90 15.42 26.31
#